data_AF-A0A972J1Z4-F1
#
_entry.id   AF-A0A972J1Z4-F1
#
_cell.length_a   1.000
_cell.length_b   1.000
_cell.length_c   1.000
_cell.angle_alpha   90.00
_cell.angle_beta   90.00
_cell.angle_gamma   90.00
#
_symmetry.space_group_name_H-M   'P 1'
#
loop_
_entity.id
_entity.type
_entity.pdbx_description
1 polymer ?
#
loop_
_entity_poly.entity_id
_entity_poly.type
_entity_poly.pdbx_seq_one_letter_code
_entity_poly.pdbx_strand_id
1 'polypeptide(L)'
;MMKTLTRLAFFALICALLVACAGAAPQPTAAPTATLTPTNPPPTETPAPTQTPTQTEVPTETATPTRTKVPFAGFMQLFSLYRAWSNEGKTYFYFLQSNFPGTMYARADSYDLVCNPDPKYPLHMQCESNQEIFGQDEMTFTFFTDEDRQDLVHTQKFFTGLVNDIVYYHNTDCPDRGKNVHCESEYRLYDGRCYYAHTCYDDCGLYYSRDNIPEVWNEFQGYTTPCN
;
A
#
# COMPACT_ATOMS: atom_id res chain seq x y z
N MET A 1 16.20 14.77 -52.40
CA MET A 1 15.81 15.22 -51.04
C MET A 1 14.99 16.53 -51.12
N MET A 2 13.95 16.60 -51.96
CA MET A 2 13.21 17.84 -52.28
C MET A 2 11.69 17.63 -52.49
N LYS A 3 11.16 16.47 -52.10
CA LYS A 3 9.73 16.10 -52.27
C LYS A 3 8.96 15.98 -50.94
N THR A 4 9.65 16.05 -49.80
CA THR A 4 9.03 15.97 -48.46
C THR A 4 8.75 17.35 -47.85
N LEU A 5 9.42 18.41 -48.29
CA LEU A 5 9.19 19.79 -47.80
C LEU A 5 7.87 20.39 -48.32
N THR A 6 7.43 20.00 -49.53
CA THR A 6 6.23 20.56 -50.18
C THR A 6 4.92 20.04 -49.59
N ARG A 7 4.95 18.92 -48.86
CA ARG A 7 3.75 18.35 -48.20
C ARG A 7 3.49 18.96 -46.82
N LEU A 8 4.52 19.45 -46.13
CA LEU A 8 4.36 20.15 -44.85
C LEU A 8 3.78 21.56 -45.01
N ALA A 9 4.13 22.25 -46.11
CA ALA A 9 3.61 23.59 -46.40
C ALA A 9 2.11 23.60 -46.74
N PHE A 10 1.58 22.49 -47.27
CA PHE A 10 0.17 22.39 -47.65
C PHE A 10 -0.75 22.11 -46.45
N PHE A 11 -0.24 21.46 -45.39
CA PHE A 11 -1.00 21.21 -44.17
C PHE A 11 -1.07 22.46 -43.26
N ALA A 12 -0.03 23.30 -43.26
CA ALA A 12 -0.01 24.54 -42.50
C ALA A 12 -0.97 25.63 -43.05
N LEU A 13 -1.29 25.57 -44.34
CA LEU A 13 -2.21 26.52 -44.98
C LEU A 13 -3.70 26.21 -44.70
N ILE A 14 -4.03 24.98 -44.32
CA ILE A 14 -5.41 24.54 -44.02
C ILE A 14 -5.82 24.88 -42.57
N CYS A 15 -4.87 25.01 -41.64
CA CYS A 15 -5.16 25.44 -40.26
C CYS A 15 -5.40 26.96 -40.11
N ALA A 16 -5.17 27.76 -41.15
CA ALA A 16 -5.28 29.22 -41.09
C ALA A 16 -6.66 29.79 -41.51
N LEU A 17 -7.67 28.94 -41.77
CA LEU A 17 -8.94 29.34 -42.42
C LEU A 17 -10.23 29.03 -41.63
N LEU A 18 -10.17 28.92 -40.30
CA LEU A 18 -11.36 28.88 -39.42
C LEU A 18 -11.27 30.05 -38.42
N VAL A 19 -11.63 31.28 -38.81
CA VAL A 19 -12.96 31.92 -38.58
C VAL A 19 -13.28 31.95 -37.07
N ALA A 20 -13.00 33.03 -36.35
CA ALA A 20 -13.70 34.33 -36.29
C ALA A 20 -15.13 34.25 -35.74
N CYS A 21 -15.33 34.73 -34.49
CA CYS A 21 -16.43 35.56 -33.98
C CYS A 21 -16.68 35.30 -32.49
N ALA A 22 -16.39 36.29 -31.64
CA ALA A 22 -17.11 36.46 -30.38
C ALA A 22 -17.10 37.96 -30.02
N GLY A 23 -18.30 38.55 -30.07
CA GLY A 23 -18.55 39.97 -29.90
C GLY A 23 -18.30 40.50 -28.48
N ALA A 24 -18.05 41.81 -28.42
CA ALA A 24 -17.84 42.57 -27.21
C ALA A 24 -19.11 42.64 -26.34
N ALA A 25 -18.95 42.37 -25.04
CA ALA A 25 -19.97 42.66 -24.04
C ALA A 25 -19.66 43.99 -23.35
N PRO A 26 -20.65 44.89 -23.16
CA PRO A 26 -20.44 46.22 -22.60
C PRO A 26 -20.19 46.20 -21.09
N GLN A 27 -19.31 47.09 -20.67
CA GLN A 27 -18.91 47.36 -19.29
C GLN A 27 -20.05 48.05 -18.51
N PRO A 28 -20.50 47.52 -17.36
CA PRO A 28 -21.48 48.20 -16.53
C PRO A 28 -20.87 49.36 -15.74
N THR A 29 -21.40 50.55 -15.98
CA THR A 29 -21.14 51.80 -15.25
C THR A 29 -21.70 51.73 -13.83
N ALA A 30 -20.86 51.92 -12.81
CA ALA A 30 -21.32 52.08 -11.43
C ALA A 30 -21.99 53.45 -11.24
N ALA A 31 -23.19 53.43 -10.68
CA ALA A 31 -24.06 54.57 -10.40
C ALA A 31 -23.57 55.41 -9.19
N PRO A 32 -24.01 56.67 -9.06
CA PRO A 32 -23.47 57.61 -8.07
C PRO A 32 -23.89 57.31 -6.63
N THR A 33 -22.97 57.65 -5.71
CA THR A 33 -23.10 57.61 -4.26
C THR A 33 -24.25 58.48 -3.75
N ALA A 34 -25.17 57.90 -2.97
CA ALA A 34 -26.21 58.63 -2.26
C ALA A 34 -25.67 59.35 -1.02
N THR A 35 -26.00 60.63 -0.91
CA THR A 35 -25.70 61.53 0.21
C THR A 35 -26.57 61.19 1.43
N LEU A 36 -25.95 61.04 2.61
CA LEU A 36 -26.67 60.86 3.87
C LEU A 36 -27.34 62.18 4.31
N THR A 37 -28.66 62.15 4.47
CA THR A 37 -29.44 63.23 5.10
C THR A 37 -29.85 62.77 6.52
N PRO A 38 -29.72 63.62 7.56
CA PRO A 38 -30.09 63.24 8.92
C PRO A 38 -31.61 63.26 9.09
N THR A 39 -32.19 62.18 9.62
CA THR A 39 -33.62 62.13 9.96
C THR A 39 -33.80 61.76 11.45
N ASN A 40 -34.67 62.52 12.10
CA ASN A 40 -35.06 62.56 13.51
C ASN A 40 -35.46 61.19 14.12
N PRO A 41 -35.41 61.03 15.46
CA PRO A 41 -35.76 59.78 16.12
C PRO A 41 -37.30 59.54 16.13
N PRO A 42 -37.77 58.32 15.82
CA PRO A 42 -39.15 57.88 16.04
C PRO A 42 -39.39 57.34 17.47
N PRO A 43 -40.66 57.17 17.89
CA PRO A 43 -41.09 57.21 19.29
C PRO A 43 -40.86 55.92 20.10
N THR A 44 -40.93 56.07 21.42
CA THR A 44 -40.81 55.05 22.48
C THR A 44 -41.60 53.77 22.21
N GLU A 45 -40.93 52.62 22.36
CA GLU A 45 -41.52 51.29 22.22
C GLU A 45 -42.50 50.95 23.36
N THR A 46 -43.62 50.33 22.97
CA THR A 46 -44.60 49.66 23.82
C THR A 46 -44.00 48.34 24.33
N PRO A 47 -44.28 47.88 25.57
CA PRO A 47 -43.67 46.65 26.09
C PRO A 47 -43.99 45.43 25.22
N ALA A 48 -42.93 44.68 24.89
CA ALA A 48 -42.96 43.48 24.06
C ALA A 48 -43.65 42.28 24.76
N PRO A 49 -44.23 41.33 23.99
CA PRO A 49 -44.81 40.11 24.54
C PRO A 49 -43.73 39.22 25.19
N THR A 50 -44.11 38.58 26.29
CA THR A 50 -43.31 37.62 27.06
C THR A 50 -42.76 36.51 26.17
N GLN A 51 -41.43 36.33 26.17
CA GLN A 51 -40.78 35.23 25.45
C GLN A 51 -41.21 33.88 26.05
N THR A 52 -41.75 33.01 25.21
CA THR A 52 -41.94 31.60 25.50
C THR A 52 -40.56 30.92 25.50
N PRO A 53 -40.24 30.00 26.43
CA PRO A 53 -38.91 29.38 26.49
C PRO A 53 -38.58 28.67 25.17
N THR A 54 -37.53 29.13 24.52
CA THR A 54 -36.93 28.50 23.34
C THR A 54 -36.42 27.11 23.70
N GLN A 55 -36.81 26.10 22.90
CA GLN A 55 -36.28 24.75 23.03
C GLN A 55 -34.75 24.80 22.95
N THR A 56 -34.09 24.21 23.95
CA THR A 56 -32.67 23.92 23.93
C THR A 56 -32.38 23.03 22.72
N GLU A 57 -31.62 23.54 21.76
CA GLU A 57 -31.15 22.77 20.61
C GLU A 57 -30.37 21.55 21.12
N VAL A 58 -30.82 20.36 20.72
CA VAL A 58 -30.11 19.10 20.91
C VAL A 58 -28.77 19.20 20.17
N PRO A 59 -27.64 18.76 20.75
CA PRO A 59 -26.35 18.85 20.08
C PRO A 59 -26.41 18.12 18.73
N THR A 60 -26.23 18.89 17.65
CA THR A 60 -26.07 18.38 16.29
C THR A 60 -24.85 17.47 16.26
N GLU A 61 -25.03 16.23 15.81
CA GLU A 61 -23.93 15.30 15.58
C GLU A 61 -22.91 15.95 14.62
N THR A 62 -21.72 16.24 15.13
CA THR A 62 -20.59 16.72 14.34
C THR A 62 -20.28 15.66 13.29
N ALA A 63 -20.45 15.99 12.01
CA ALA A 63 -20.13 15.10 10.91
C ALA A 63 -18.70 14.57 11.06
N THR A 64 -18.57 13.25 11.19
CA THR A 64 -17.28 12.56 11.17
C THR A 64 -16.54 12.97 9.89
N PRO A 65 -15.25 13.37 9.96
CA PRO A 65 -14.52 13.80 8.79
C PRO A 65 -14.59 12.73 7.70
N THR A 66 -15.09 13.11 6.53
CA THR A 66 -15.15 12.21 5.36
C THR A 66 -13.73 11.87 4.97
N ARG A 67 -13.39 10.58 5.07
CA ARG A 67 -12.06 10.06 4.85
C ARG A 67 -11.62 10.29 3.41
N THR A 68 -10.64 11.17 3.21
CA THR A 68 -10.06 11.42 1.88
C THR A 68 -9.28 10.18 1.44
N LYS A 69 -9.76 9.52 0.38
CA LYS A 69 -9.04 8.40 -0.25
C LYS A 69 -7.68 8.91 -0.74
N VAL A 70 -6.58 8.42 -0.18
CA VAL A 70 -5.22 8.80 -0.61
C VAL A 70 -5.10 8.43 -2.09
N PRO A 71 -4.73 9.36 -3.00
CA PRO A 71 -4.48 9.02 -4.39
C PRO A 71 -3.25 8.12 -4.45
N PHE A 72 -3.48 6.81 -4.46
CA PHE A 72 -2.45 5.79 -4.56
C PHE A 72 -2.44 5.25 -5.99
N ALA A 73 -1.25 4.96 -6.52
CA ALA A 73 -1.08 4.44 -7.89
C ALA A 73 -1.48 2.96 -8.05
N GLY A 74 -2.19 2.35 -7.09
CA GLY A 74 -2.29 0.90 -7.03
C GLY A 74 -1.09 0.27 -6.31
N PHE A 75 -1.19 -1.03 -6.01
CA PHE A 75 0.00 -1.86 -5.90
C PHE A 75 0.63 -2.03 -7.27
N MET A 76 1.95 -1.98 -7.35
CA MET A 76 2.67 -2.12 -8.62
C MET A 76 2.73 -3.59 -9.06
N GLN A 77 2.95 -3.83 -10.36
CA GLN A 77 3.08 -5.19 -10.90
C GLN A 77 4.24 -6.00 -10.27
N LEU A 78 5.21 -5.30 -9.67
CA LEU A 78 6.36 -5.88 -8.98
C LEU A 78 6.16 -5.98 -7.46
N PHE A 79 4.94 -5.79 -6.96
CA PHE A 79 4.65 -5.94 -5.54
C PHE A 79 4.82 -7.40 -5.11
N SER A 80 5.79 -7.66 -4.24
CA SER A 80 6.14 -9.00 -3.78
C SER A 80 6.48 -9.01 -2.29
N LEU A 81 6.25 -10.15 -1.64
CA LEU A 81 6.78 -10.43 -0.31
C LEU A 81 8.23 -10.90 -0.47
N TYR A 82 9.19 -10.17 0.11
CA TYR A 82 10.60 -10.54 0.07
C TYR A 82 10.98 -11.47 1.21
N ARG A 83 10.49 -11.20 2.42
CA ARG A 83 10.85 -11.98 3.61
C ARG A 83 9.79 -11.87 4.70
N ALA A 84 9.54 -12.96 5.41
CA ALA A 84 8.92 -12.96 6.72
C ALA A 84 9.91 -13.44 7.80
N TRP A 85 9.80 -12.92 9.02
CA TRP A 85 10.57 -13.41 10.16
C TRP A 85 9.86 -13.08 11.48
N SER A 86 10.15 -13.86 12.51
CA SER A 86 9.70 -13.59 13.86
C SER A 86 10.86 -13.08 14.72
N ASN A 87 10.58 -12.11 15.59
CA ASN A 87 11.52 -11.61 16.60
C ASN A 87 10.74 -11.06 17.80
N GLU A 88 11.19 -11.37 19.02
CA GLU A 88 10.59 -10.88 20.28
C GLU A 88 9.06 -11.06 20.37
N GLY A 89 8.53 -12.20 19.90
CA GLY A 89 7.09 -12.51 19.95
C GLY A 89 6.23 -11.79 18.92
N LYS A 90 6.85 -11.13 17.94
CA LYS A 90 6.20 -10.45 16.81
C LYS A 90 6.61 -11.08 15.49
N THR A 91 5.76 -10.98 14.49
CA THR A 91 6.09 -11.38 13.12
C THR A 91 6.10 -10.20 12.17
N TYR A 92 7.13 -10.14 11.36
CA TYR A 92 7.40 -9.09 10.38
C TYR A 92 7.29 -9.65 8.96
N PHE A 93 6.70 -8.87 8.06
CA PHE A 93 6.62 -9.15 6.64
C PHE A 93 7.14 -7.95 5.86
N TYR A 94 8.16 -8.17 5.03
CA TYR A 94 8.80 -7.11 4.24
C TYR A 94 8.42 -7.23 2.78
N PHE A 95 7.73 -6.21 2.27
CA PHE A 95 7.23 -6.15 0.90
C PHE A 95 8.03 -5.16 0.06
N LEU A 96 8.30 -5.55 -1.19
CA LEU A 96 8.93 -4.71 -2.20
C LEU A 96 7.86 -4.00 -3.02
N GLN A 97 8.17 -2.79 -3.51
CA GLN A 97 7.35 -2.04 -4.46
C GLN A 97 5.89 -1.77 -4.02
N SER A 98 5.66 -1.51 -2.73
CA SER A 98 4.34 -1.11 -2.21
C SER A 98 3.92 0.27 -2.72
N ASN A 99 4.89 1.17 -2.91
CA ASN A 99 4.71 2.54 -3.40
C ASN A 99 3.60 3.33 -2.68
N PHE A 100 3.42 3.06 -1.38
CA PHE A 100 2.42 3.72 -0.54
C PHE A 100 3.11 4.61 0.51
N PRO A 101 2.81 5.92 0.57
CA PRO A 101 3.58 6.87 1.36
C PRO A 101 3.18 6.93 2.85
N GLY A 102 2.17 6.19 3.30
CA GLY A 102 1.63 6.27 4.66
C GLY A 102 1.51 4.92 5.34
N THR A 103 0.83 4.90 6.49
CA THR A 103 0.46 3.66 7.17
C THR A 103 -0.70 2.98 6.46
N MET A 104 -0.57 1.69 6.20
CA MET A 104 -1.67 0.81 5.82
C MET A 104 -1.95 -0.19 6.92
N TYR A 105 -3.12 -0.79 6.86
CA TYR A 105 -3.52 -1.86 7.74
C TYR A 105 -3.73 -3.09 6.87
N ALA A 106 -3.26 -4.26 7.33
CA ALA A 106 -3.38 -5.47 6.54
C ALA A 106 -3.78 -6.65 7.40
N ARG A 107 -4.48 -7.62 6.84
CA ARG A 107 -4.78 -8.88 7.49
C ARG A 107 -4.09 -10.00 6.73
N ALA A 108 -3.22 -10.74 7.39
CA ALA A 108 -2.69 -12.01 6.88
C ALA A 108 -3.54 -13.14 7.45
N ASP A 109 -4.45 -13.69 6.64
CA ASP A 109 -5.50 -14.62 7.04
C ASP A 109 -6.36 -14.10 8.21
N SER A 110 -6.04 -14.47 9.45
CA SER A 110 -6.70 -14.00 10.68
C SER A 110 -5.87 -13.03 11.51
N TYR A 111 -4.63 -12.75 11.11
CA TYR A 111 -3.69 -11.93 11.87
C TYR A 111 -3.72 -10.49 11.38
N ASP A 112 -4.02 -9.58 12.30
CA ASP A 112 -4.00 -8.16 12.03
C ASP A 112 -2.57 -7.61 12.04
N LEU A 113 -2.25 -6.84 11.01
CA LEU A 113 -0.97 -6.21 10.76
C LEU A 113 -1.10 -4.70 10.64
N VAL A 114 -0.07 -3.98 11.06
CA VAL A 114 0.16 -2.56 10.76
C VAL A 114 1.36 -2.44 9.84
N CYS A 115 1.21 -1.74 8.72
CA CYS A 115 2.20 -1.67 7.67
C CYS A 115 2.69 -0.23 7.47
N ASN A 116 3.98 -0.01 7.63
CA ASN A 116 4.62 1.29 7.47
C ASN A 116 5.67 1.27 6.36
N PRO A 117 5.87 2.38 5.63
CA PRO A 117 6.95 2.47 4.65
C PRO A 117 8.30 2.30 5.33
N ASP A 118 9.24 1.63 4.65
CA ASP A 118 10.61 1.53 5.13
C ASP A 118 11.26 2.93 5.13
N PRO A 119 11.81 3.41 6.27
CA PRO A 119 12.40 4.75 6.36
C PRO A 119 13.58 4.99 5.40
N LYS A 120 14.32 3.93 5.07
CA LYS A 120 15.48 3.96 4.16
C LYS A 120 15.07 3.74 2.71
N TYR A 121 14.06 2.90 2.47
CA TYR A 121 13.56 2.59 1.14
C TYR A 121 12.03 2.79 1.05
N PRO A 122 11.52 4.04 0.91
CA PRO A 122 10.09 4.34 1.02
C PRO A 122 9.16 3.69 -0.03
N LEU A 123 9.74 3.07 -1.06
CA LEU A 123 9.00 2.25 -2.03
C LEU A 123 8.72 0.83 -1.50
N HIS A 124 9.30 0.46 -0.36
CA HIS A 124 9.14 -0.81 0.33
C HIS A 124 8.39 -0.58 1.63
N MET A 125 7.86 -1.65 2.18
CA MET A 125 6.97 -1.59 3.34
C MET A 125 7.24 -2.75 4.27
N GLN A 126 7.20 -2.47 5.56
CA GLN A 126 7.24 -3.47 6.62
C GLN A 126 5.88 -3.54 7.30
N CYS A 127 5.27 -4.72 7.29
CA CYS A 127 4.09 -5.04 8.06
C CYS A 127 4.47 -5.81 9.32
N GLU A 128 3.84 -5.48 10.45
CA GLU A 128 4.10 -6.08 11.76
C GLU A 128 2.82 -6.67 12.33
N SER A 129 2.90 -7.90 12.83
CA SER A 129 1.93 -8.52 13.73
C SER A 129 2.42 -8.47 15.17
N ASN A 130 1.51 -8.19 16.10
CA ASN A 130 1.78 -8.31 17.54
C ASN A 130 1.76 -9.77 18.05
N GLN A 131 1.64 -10.74 17.14
CA GLN A 131 1.68 -12.15 17.45
C GLN A 131 2.81 -12.81 16.67
N GLU A 132 3.36 -13.86 17.25
CA GLU A 132 4.30 -14.73 16.59
C GLU A 132 3.54 -15.77 15.75
N ILE A 133 3.80 -15.76 14.45
CA ILE A 133 3.15 -16.62 13.46
C ILE A 133 4.16 -17.66 13.00
N PHE A 134 3.79 -18.94 13.12
CA PHE A 134 4.57 -20.09 12.68
C PHE A 134 3.70 -21.10 11.95
N GLY A 135 4.33 -21.95 11.14
CA GLY A 135 3.66 -23.07 10.46
C GLY A 135 2.82 -22.65 9.26
N GLN A 136 2.90 -21.39 8.83
CA GLN A 136 2.16 -20.87 7.68
C GLN A 136 3.11 -20.71 6.49
N ASP A 137 2.96 -21.57 5.49
CA ASP A 137 3.81 -21.54 4.29
C ASP A 137 3.31 -20.56 3.23
N GLU A 138 2.00 -20.37 3.20
CA GLU A 138 1.35 -19.34 2.42
C GLU A 138 0.25 -18.67 3.24
N MET A 139 0.08 -17.37 3.05
CA MET A 139 -0.98 -16.60 3.71
C MET A 139 -1.66 -15.67 2.73
N THR A 140 -2.95 -15.42 2.94
CA THR A 140 -3.71 -14.43 2.15
C THR A 140 -3.65 -13.07 2.84
N PHE A 141 -2.98 -12.12 2.19
CA PHE A 141 -2.89 -10.75 2.67
C PHE A 141 -3.98 -9.89 2.06
N THR A 142 -4.74 -9.21 2.91
CA THR A 142 -5.74 -8.21 2.52
C THR A 142 -5.33 -6.86 3.08
N PHE A 143 -5.14 -5.87 2.23
CA PHE A 143 -4.67 -4.52 2.59
C PHE A 143 -5.81 -3.52 2.59
N PHE A 144 -5.76 -2.60 3.54
CA PHE A 144 -6.75 -1.57 3.82
C PHE A 144 -6.04 -0.24 4.06
N THR A 145 -6.71 0.86 3.73
CA THR A 145 -6.15 2.18 4.04
C THR A 145 -6.47 2.59 5.49
N ASP A 146 -7.54 2.08 6.11
CA ASP A 146 -8.03 2.41 7.48
C ASP A 146 -7.73 1.35 8.51
N GLU A 147 -7.63 1.83 9.76
CA GLU A 147 -7.50 1.02 10.96
C GLU A 147 -8.69 0.09 11.18
N ASP A 148 -9.90 0.54 10.84
CA ASP A 148 -11.15 -0.25 10.93
C ASP A 148 -11.29 -1.29 9.82
N ARG A 149 -10.35 -1.31 8.86
CA ARG A 149 -10.23 -2.30 7.77
C ARG A 149 -11.49 -2.42 6.89
N GLN A 150 -12.09 -1.29 6.53
CA GLN A 150 -13.28 -1.21 5.66
C GLN A 150 -12.94 -0.81 4.23
N ASP A 151 -11.94 0.05 4.01
CA ASP A 151 -11.51 0.50 2.69
C ASP A 151 -10.44 -0.43 2.10
N LEU A 152 -10.93 -1.49 1.44
CA LEU A 152 -10.11 -2.48 0.75
C LEU A 152 -9.26 -1.85 -0.36
N VAL A 153 -7.97 -2.19 -0.37
CA VAL A 153 -6.99 -1.78 -1.38
C VAL A 153 -6.63 -2.94 -2.30
N HIS A 154 -6.28 -4.10 -1.73
CA HIS A 154 -5.77 -5.24 -2.48
C HIS A 154 -5.83 -6.53 -1.67
N THR A 155 -5.93 -7.66 -2.37
CA THR A 155 -5.85 -8.99 -1.76
C THR A 155 -4.94 -9.85 -2.61
N GLN A 156 -3.96 -10.51 -1.97
CA GLN A 156 -3.05 -11.41 -2.66
C GLN A 156 -2.50 -12.46 -1.70
N LYS A 157 -2.30 -13.67 -2.23
CA LYS A 157 -1.66 -14.78 -1.51
C LYS A 157 -0.15 -14.72 -1.71
N PHE A 158 0.60 -14.84 -0.63
CA PHE A 158 2.07 -14.83 -0.64
C PHE A 158 2.63 -16.06 0.05
N PHE A 159 3.77 -16.54 -0.44
CA PHE A 159 4.57 -17.56 0.24
C PHE A 159 5.36 -16.91 1.37
N THR A 160 5.07 -17.28 2.61
CA THR A 160 5.63 -16.64 3.82
C THR A 160 6.87 -17.35 4.33
N GLY A 161 7.03 -18.65 4.06
CA GLY A 161 8.16 -19.43 4.57
C GLY A 161 8.28 -19.41 6.09
N LEU A 162 7.16 -19.25 6.81
CA LEU A 162 7.10 -19.28 8.29
C LEU A 162 6.91 -20.70 8.83
N VAL A 163 6.96 -21.72 7.97
CA VAL A 163 6.98 -23.11 8.40
C VAL A 163 8.30 -23.38 9.11
N ASN A 164 8.23 -24.06 10.27
CA ASN A 164 9.42 -24.64 10.87
C ASN A 164 9.69 -26.01 10.23
N ASP A 165 10.30 -25.97 9.07
CA ASP A 165 10.74 -27.10 8.24
C ASP A 165 12.16 -27.55 8.60
N ILE A 166 12.73 -27.03 9.70
CA ILE A 166 14.09 -27.37 10.10
C ILE A 166 14.13 -28.79 10.66
N VAL A 167 14.85 -29.66 9.97
CA VAL A 167 15.17 -31.02 10.39
C VAL A 167 16.62 -31.06 10.89
N TYR A 168 16.81 -31.31 12.18
CA TYR A 168 18.14 -31.50 12.77
C TYR A 168 18.57 -32.97 12.68
N TYR A 169 19.82 -33.21 12.27
CA TYR A 169 20.40 -34.54 12.10
C TYR A 169 21.33 -34.89 13.26
N HIS A 170 20.84 -35.72 14.17
CA HIS A 170 21.56 -36.11 15.39
C HIS A 170 22.40 -37.40 15.23
N ASN A 171 22.30 -38.08 14.09
CA ASN A 171 23.06 -39.31 13.81
C ASN A 171 24.58 -39.05 13.65
N THR A 172 24.98 -37.80 13.48
CA THR A 172 26.38 -37.35 13.35
C THR A 172 26.81 -36.43 14.51
N ASP A 173 26.09 -36.45 15.64
CA ASP A 173 26.43 -35.61 16.78
C ASP A 173 27.83 -35.93 17.35
N CYS A 174 28.60 -34.89 17.61
CA CYS A 174 29.91 -34.95 18.24
C CYS A 174 30.12 -33.75 19.18
N PRO A 175 31.17 -33.74 20.03
CA PRO A 175 31.43 -32.64 20.96
C PRO A 175 31.60 -31.26 20.31
N ASP A 176 31.88 -31.21 19.01
CA ASP A 176 32.08 -29.99 18.23
C ASP A 176 30.82 -29.52 17.47
N ARG A 177 29.64 -30.08 17.77
CA ARG A 177 28.41 -29.73 17.06
C ARG A 177 28.07 -28.25 17.17
N GLY A 178 27.60 -27.68 16.06
CA GLY A 178 27.32 -26.26 15.88
C GLY A 178 28.55 -25.39 15.57
N LYS A 179 29.75 -25.98 15.41
CA LYS A 179 30.98 -25.22 15.09
C LYS A 179 31.28 -25.25 13.59
N ASN A 180 31.73 -24.12 13.05
CA ASN A 180 32.05 -23.92 11.63
C ASN A 180 30.90 -24.29 10.69
N VAL A 181 29.69 -23.84 11.01
CA VAL A 181 28.50 -24.11 10.20
C VAL A 181 28.67 -23.52 8.80
N HIS A 182 28.58 -24.39 7.79
CA HIS A 182 28.57 -24.05 6.38
C HIS A 182 27.30 -24.60 5.74
N CYS A 183 26.63 -23.81 4.90
CA CYS A 183 25.37 -24.20 4.30
C CYS A 183 25.38 -24.04 2.79
N GLU A 184 24.75 -25.01 2.13
CA GLU A 184 24.52 -25.04 0.69
C GLU A 184 23.03 -24.81 0.43
N SER A 185 22.72 -23.99 -0.57
CA SER A 185 21.33 -23.70 -0.96
C SER A 185 21.10 -24.08 -2.41
N GLU A 186 19.95 -24.67 -2.67
CA GLU A 186 19.45 -25.00 -4.00
C GLU A 186 18.11 -24.30 -4.20
N TYR A 187 17.91 -23.64 -5.34
CA TYR A 187 16.62 -23.03 -5.68
C TYR A 187 16.04 -23.72 -6.92
N ARG A 188 14.78 -24.13 -6.81
CA ARG A 188 14.06 -24.93 -7.81
C ARG A 188 12.81 -24.19 -8.25
N LEU A 189 12.45 -24.31 -9.53
CA LEU A 189 11.21 -23.80 -10.07
C LEU A 189 10.23 -24.97 -10.28
N TYR A 190 9.08 -24.92 -9.62
CA TYR A 190 7.96 -25.84 -9.84
C TYR A 190 6.70 -25.03 -10.12
N ASP A 191 5.95 -25.35 -11.16
CA ASP A 191 4.65 -24.73 -11.49
C ASP A 191 4.68 -23.18 -11.51
N GLY A 192 5.77 -22.59 -12.00
CA GLY A 192 6.01 -21.14 -12.06
C GLY A 192 6.39 -20.50 -10.73
N ARG A 193 6.59 -21.29 -9.68
CA ARG A 193 6.92 -20.85 -8.32
C ARG A 193 8.33 -21.28 -7.95
N CYS A 194 9.03 -20.41 -7.24
CA CYS A 194 10.38 -20.69 -6.75
C CYS A 194 10.32 -21.31 -5.35
N TYR A 195 11.06 -22.39 -5.19
CA TYR A 195 11.25 -23.17 -3.98
C TYR A 195 12.73 -23.23 -3.66
N TYR A 196 13.08 -23.49 -2.41
CA TYR A 196 14.45 -23.60 -1.95
C TYR A 196 14.62 -24.82 -1.05
N ALA A 197 15.80 -25.42 -1.12
CA ALA A 197 16.31 -26.34 -0.11
C ALA A 197 17.63 -25.78 0.42
N HIS A 198 17.84 -25.95 1.71
CA HIS A 198 19.02 -25.47 2.42
C HIS A 198 19.53 -26.59 3.30
N THR A 199 20.78 -26.99 3.08
CA THR A 199 21.43 -28.04 3.88
C THR A 199 22.67 -27.47 4.52
N CYS A 200 22.75 -27.56 5.84
CA CYS A 200 23.86 -27.09 6.64
C CYS A 200 24.66 -28.25 7.21
N TYR A 201 25.97 -28.08 7.14
CA TYR A 201 26.98 -28.96 7.72
C TYR A 201 27.75 -28.16 8.77
N ASP A 202 28.28 -28.84 9.76
CA ASP A 202 29.24 -28.25 10.69
C ASP A 202 30.35 -29.28 10.96
N ASP A 203 31.29 -29.05 11.87
CA ASP A 203 32.50 -29.90 12.05
C ASP A 203 32.24 -31.42 12.20
N CYS A 204 31.11 -31.81 12.80
CA CYS A 204 30.69 -33.23 12.90
C CYS A 204 29.98 -33.81 11.64
N GLY A 205 29.79 -33.05 10.57
CA GLY A 205 29.02 -33.45 9.38
C GLY A 205 27.64 -32.78 9.27
N LEU A 206 26.67 -33.47 8.65
CA LEU A 206 25.32 -32.96 8.40
C LEU A 206 24.68 -32.44 9.69
N TYR A 207 24.24 -31.19 9.71
CA TYR A 207 23.72 -30.53 10.90
C TYR A 207 22.21 -30.35 10.87
N TYR A 208 21.72 -29.59 9.91
CA TYR A 208 20.29 -29.44 9.70
C TYR A 208 19.98 -29.22 8.23
N SER A 209 18.76 -29.52 7.83
CA SER A 209 18.21 -29.11 6.54
C SER A 209 16.89 -28.38 6.75
N ARG A 210 16.52 -27.53 5.80
CA ARG A 210 15.20 -26.92 5.70
C ARG A 210 14.87 -26.76 4.23
N ASP A 211 13.65 -27.06 3.85
CA ASP A 211 13.18 -26.90 2.49
C ASP A 211 11.68 -26.69 2.47
N ASN A 212 11.24 -25.87 1.51
CA ASN A 212 9.83 -25.70 1.21
C ASN A 212 9.43 -26.48 -0.05
N ILE A 213 10.21 -27.49 -0.46
CA ILE A 213 9.97 -28.20 -1.71
C ILE A 213 8.64 -28.93 -1.56
N PRO A 214 7.70 -28.76 -2.51
CA PRO A 214 6.39 -29.40 -2.40
C PRO A 214 6.58 -30.92 -2.43
N GLU A 215 5.79 -31.68 -1.66
CA GLU A 215 5.76 -33.15 -1.75
C GLU A 215 5.08 -33.64 -3.03
N VAL A 216 4.17 -32.82 -3.57
CA VAL A 216 3.41 -33.07 -4.80
C VAL A 216 3.55 -31.84 -5.71
N TRP A 217 4.13 -32.03 -6.89
CA TRP A 217 4.29 -31.00 -7.91
C TRP A 217 3.87 -31.53 -9.28
N ASN A 218 3.41 -30.64 -10.17
CA ASN A 218 3.04 -31.07 -11.52
C ASN A 218 4.26 -31.11 -12.44
N GLU A 219 5.09 -30.07 -12.46
CA GLU A 219 6.26 -29.97 -13.34
C GLU A 219 7.47 -29.33 -12.65
N PHE A 220 8.63 -29.99 -12.73
CA PHE A 220 9.92 -29.38 -12.42
C PHE A 220 10.44 -28.62 -13.63
N GLN A 221 10.64 -27.31 -13.48
CA GLN A 221 11.02 -26.42 -14.58
C GLN A 221 12.51 -26.08 -14.60
N GLY A 222 13.25 -26.38 -13.52
CA GLY A 222 14.70 -26.25 -13.45
C GLY A 222 15.21 -25.57 -12.19
N TYR A 223 16.51 -25.28 -12.20
CA TYR A 223 17.23 -24.57 -11.15
C TYR A 223 17.19 -23.06 -11.40
N THR A 224 17.19 -22.26 -10.32
CA THR A 224 17.21 -20.80 -10.39
C THR A 224 18.24 -20.19 -9.43
N THR A 225 18.50 -18.89 -9.57
CA THR A 225 19.12 -18.06 -8.54
C THR A 225 18.19 -17.94 -7.32
N PRO A 226 18.63 -17.35 -6.18
CA PRO A 226 17.75 -17.09 -5.05
C PRO A 226 16.39 -16.52 -5.49
N CYS A 227 15.32 -17.06 -4.91
CA CYS A 227 13.95 -16.67 -5.25
C CYS A 227 13.80 -15.15 -5.13
N ASN A 228 13.36 -14.51 -6.22
CA ASN A 228 13.12 -13.06 -6.31
C ASN A 228 11.63 -12.74 -6.18
#